data_AF-A0A4U7CQH2-F1
#
_entry.id   AF-A0A4U7CQH2-F1
#
_cell.length_a   1.000
_cell.length_b   1.000
_cell.length_c   1.000
_cell.angle_alpha   90.00
_cell.angle_beta   90.00
_cell.angle_gamma   90.00
#
_symmetry.space_group_name_H-M   'P 1'
#
loop_
_entity.id
_entity.type
_entity.pdbx_description
1 polymer ?
#
loop_
_entity_poly.entity_id
_entity_poly.type
_entity_poly.pdbx_seq_one_letter_code
_entity_poly.pdbx_strand_id
1 'polypeptide(L)'
;MIRADETGGVTRIVEKPAEPSSTFVATGWYVLPADVFHACALLRLSAEGEYQLSEAVGLLMRAGYKVETVRLGERVNVNTSEDVERASELVREESGTGS
;
A
#
# COMPACT_ATOMS: atom_id res chain seq x y z
N MET A 1 3.05 -3.54 5.80
CA MET A 1 4.38 -3.05 6.21
C MET A 1 5.37 -3.32 5.09
N ILE A 2 6.22 -2.35 4.78
CA ILE A 2 7.23 -2.39 3.72
C ILE A 2 8.61 -2.34 4.37
N ARG A 3 9.49 -3.27 4.01
CA ARG A 3 10.91 -3.20 4.34
C ARG A 3 11.68 -2.73 3.13
N ALA A 4 12.51 -1.71 3.31
CA ALA A 4 13.45 -1.24 2.30
C ALA A 4 14.89 -1.51 2.75
N ASP A 5 15.81 -1.63 1.79
CA ASP A 5 17.24 -1.61 2.03
C ASP A 5 17.78 -0.17 2.20
N GLU A 6 19.09 -0.04 2.40
CA GLU A 6 19.78 1.26 2.59
C GLU A 6 19.72 2.17 1.35
N THR A 7 19.43 1.61 0.17
CA THR A 7 19.30 2.35 -1.09
C THR A 7 17.85 2.76 -1.40
N GLY A 8 16.90 2.38 -0.53
CA GLY A 8 15.47 2.63 -0.71
C GLY A 8 14.75 1.58 -1.57
N GLY A 9 15.42 0.49 -1.95
CA GLY A 9 14.80 -0.62 -2.67
C GLY A 9 13.91 -1.45 -1.76
N VAL A 10 12.67 -1.74 -2.17
CA VAL A 10 11.77 -2.57 -1.38
C VAL A 10 12.24 -4.02 -1.40
N THR A 11 12.55 -4.58 -0.23
CA THR A 11 13.01 -5.96 -0.05
C THR A 11 11.91 -6.89 0.43
N ARG A 12 10.86 -6.34 1.07
CA ARG A 12 9.70 -7.14 1.51
C ARG A 12 8.46 -6.28 1.68
N ILE A 13 7.30 -6.87 1.38
CA ILE A 13 5.98 -6.37 1.77
C ILE A 13 5.28 -7.45 2.60
N VAL A 14 4.63 -7.05 3.70
CA VAL A 14 3.91 -7.95 4.62
C VAL A 14 2.59 -7.30 5.01
N GLU A 15 1.47 -8.00 4.83
CA GLU A 15 0.17 -7.56 5.32
C GLU A 15 0.13 -7.59 6.84
N LYS A 16 -0.38 -6.52 7.47
CA LYS A 16 -0.70 -6.44 8.92
C LYS A 16 0.25 -7.26 9.82
N PRO A 17 1.55 -6.96 9.86
CA PRO A 17 2.47 -7.73 10.69
C PRO A 17 2.11 -7.58 12.18
N ALA A 18 2.17 -8.68 12.94
CA ALA A 18 2.00 -8.64 14.39
C ALA A 18 3.08 -7.76 15.06
N GLU A 19 4.31 -7.81 14.54
CA GLU A 19 5.44 -6.99 14.98
C GLU A 19 5.99 -6.19 13.79
N PRO A 20 5.63 -4.89 13.66
CA PRO A 20 6.06 -4.08 12.53
C PRO A 20 7.54 -3.67 12.67
N SER A 21 8.38 -4.10 11.72
CA SER A 21 9.80 -3.73 11.66
C SER A 21 10.06 -2.39 10.95
N SER A 22 9.02 -1.68 10.50
CA SER A 22 9.11 -0.35 9.89
C SER A 22 7.79 0.43 10.05
N THR A 23 7.85 1.75 9.90
CA THR A 23 6.68 2.64 9.85
C THR A 23 6.12 2.82 8.44
N PHE A 24 6.75 2.22 7.41
CA PHE A 24 6.25 2.28 6.04
C PHE A 24 5.09 1.30 5.86
N VAL A 25 3.90 1.86 5.70
CA VAL A 25 2.67 1.09 5.46
C VAL A 25 2.37 1.11 3.96
N ALA A 26 2.04 -0.06 3.39
CA ALA A 26 1.56 -0.14 2.03
C ALA A 26 0.20 0.58 1.97
N THR A 27 0.13 1.65 1.18
CA THR A 27 -1.10 2.40 0.98
C THR A 27 -1.97 1.68 -0.06
N GLY A 28 -3.26 2.03 -0.14
CA GLY A 28 -4.17 1.47 -1.15
C GLY A 28 -3.89 1.94 -2.59
N TRP A 29 -2.65 2.35 -2.90
CA TRP A 29 -2.29 2.92 -4.19
C TRP A 29 -1.10 2.16 -4.80
N TYR A 30 -1.36 1.54 -5.95
CA TYR A 30 -0.39 0.70 -6.65
C TYR A 30 -0.42 1.00 -8.14
N VAL A 31 0.75 0.98 -8.77
CA VAL A 31 0.89 0.89 -10.23
C VAL A 31 1.58 -0.45 -10.49
N LEU A 32 0.85 -1.37 -11.12
CA LEU A 32 1.28 -2.76 -11.26
C LEU A 32 1.29 -3.16 -12.75
N PRO A 33 2.25 -4.00 -13.18
CA PRO A 33 2.22 -4.58 -14.51
C PRO A 33 1.05 -5.55 -14.66
N ALA A 34 0.66 -5.85 -15.90
CA ALA A 34 -0.40 -6.83 -16.19
C ALA A 34 -0.12 -8.22 -15.57
N ASP A 35 1.16 -8.56 -15.37
CA ASP A 35 1.57 -9.81 -14.72
C ASP A 35 1.04 -9.98 -13.29
N VAL A 36 0.55 -8.90 -12.65
CA VAL A 36 -0.16 -9.00 -11.36
C VAL A 36 -1.35 -9.95 -11.44
N PHE A 37 -2.04 -10.06 -12.58
CA PHE A 37 -3.16 -10.99 -12.71
C PHE A 37 -2.71 -12.45 -12.62
N HIS A 38 -1.55 -12.78 -13.18
CA HIS A 38 -0.94 -14.09 -13.03
C HIS A 38 -0.53 -14.34 -11.57
N ALA A 39 0.05 -13.34 -10.90
CA ALA A 39 0.38 -13.44 -9.48
C ALA A 39 -0.86 -13.64 -8.60
N CYS A 40 -1.96 -12.92 -8.88
CA CYS A 40 -3.24 -13.07 -8.20
C CYS A 40 -3.82 -14.48 -8.33
N ALA A 41 -3.71 -15.09 -9.51
CA ALA A 41 -4.19 -16.45 -9.76
C ALA A 41 -3.44 -17.53 -8.95
N LEU A 42 -2.23 -17.21 -8.45
CA LEU A 42 -1.42 -18.11 -7.63
C LEU A 42 -1.65 -17.92 -6.13
N LEU A 43 -2.46 -16.95 -5.71
CA LEU A 43 -2.70 -16.67 -4.31
C LEU A 43 -3.52 -17.77 -3.64
N ARG A 44 -3.32 -17.91 -2.33
CA ARG A 44 -4.18 -18.68 -1.45
C ARG A 44 -4.86 -17.75 -0.46
N LEU A 45 -6.03 -18.17 0.00
CA LEU A 45 -6.76 -17.46 1.05
C LEU A 45 -5.91 -17.37 2.33
N SER A 46 -5.93 -16.21 2.98
CA SER A 46 -5.36 -16.02 4.31
C SER A 46 -6.19 -16.75 5.38
N ALA A 47 -5.75 -16.68 6.64
CA ALA A 47 -6.49 -17.23 7.77
C ALA A 47 -7.89 -16.58 7.92
N GLU A 48 -8.01 -15.32 7.49
CA GLU A 48 -9.24 -14.52 7.48
C GLU A 48 -10.10 -14.75 6.22
N GLY A 49 -9.66 -15.61 5.29
CA GLY A 49 -10.41 -15.90 4.07
C GLY A 49 -10.29 -14.81 3.00
N GLU A 50 -9.20 -14.04 3.00
CA GLU A 50 -8.95 -12.97 2.02
C GLU A 50 -7.78 -13.31 1.09
N TYR A 51 -7.84 -12.84 -0.16
CA TYR A 51 -6.68 -12.79 -1.05
C TYR A 51 -5.96 -11.46 -0.86
N GLN A 52 -4.71 -11.51 -0.44
CA GLN A 52 -3.95 -10.30 -0.10
C GLN A 52 -3.16 -9.78 -1.30
N LEU A 53 -3.37 -8.52 -1.67
CA LEU A 53 -2.64 -7.88 -2.77
C LEU A 53 -1.13 -7.77 -2.48
N SER A 54 -0.77 -7.61 -1.20
CA SER A 54 0.63 -7.61 -0.74
C SER A 54 1.33 -8.94 -1.04
N GLU A 55 0.63 -10.09 -0.98
CA GLU A 55 1.17 -11.38 -1.39
C GLU A 55 1.42 -11.46 -2.91
N ALA A 56 0.54 -10.89 -3.73
CA ALA A 56 0.75 -10.83 -5.19
C ALA A 56 1.96 -9.95 -5.53
N VAL A 57 2.12 -8.80 -4.88
CA VAL A 57 3.32 -7.96 -5.02
C VAL A 57 4.56 -8.73 -4.56
N GLY A 58 4.47 -9.48 -3.47
CA GLY A 58 5.55 -10.35 -3.00
C GLY A 58 5.94 -11.45 -4.00
N LEU A 59 4.98 -12.01 -4.74
CA LEU A 59 5.25 -12.96 -5.82
C LEU A 59 5.98 -12.29 -6.99
N LEU A 60 5.56 -11.11 -7.41
CA LEU A 60 6.25 -10.35 -8.46
C LEU A 60 7.70 -10.03 -8.04
N MET A 61 7.92 -9.62 -6.79
CA MET A 61 9.26 -9.39 -6.25
C MET A 61 10.13 -10.66 -6.31
N ARG A 62 9.58 -11.81 -5.90
CA ARG A 62 10.27 -13.11 -5.99
C ARG A 62 10.57 -13.52 -7.44
N ALA A 63 9.74 -13.10 -8.38
CA ALA A 63 9.95 -13.28 -9.81
C ALA A 63 10.98 -12.30 -10.43
N GLY A 64 11.59 -11.41 -9.62
CA GLY A 64 12.64 -10.50 -10.04
C GLY A 64 12.18 -9.10 -10.41
N TYR A 65 10.90 -8.76 -10.21
CA TYR A 65 10.41 -7.41 -10.43
C TYR A 65 10.92 -6.47 -9.33
N LYS A 66 11.39 -5.29 -9.74
CA LYS A 66 11.77 -4.23 -8.81
C LYS A 66 10.50 -3.52 -8.32
N VAL A 67 10.42 -3.31 -7.01
CA VAL A 67 9.35 -2.52 -6.37
C VAL A 67 9.97 -1.27 -5.76
N GLU A 68 9.34 -0.13 -6.03
CA GLU A 68 9.75 1.17 -5.54
C GLU A 68 8.60 1.83 -4.78
N THR A 69 8.92 2.64 -3.78
CA THR A 69 7.93 3.44 -3.05
C THR A 69 8.02 4.89 -3.48
N VAL A 70 6.87 5.53 -3.67
CA VAL A 70 6.79 6.98 -3.89
C VAL A 70 6.32 7.68 -2.61
N ARG A 71 6.87 8.86 -2.33
CA ARG A 71 6.35 9.73 -1.27
C ARG A 71 5.08 10.39 -1.78
N LEU A 72 4.05 10.36 -0.94
CA LEU A 72 2.78 11.02 -1.20
C LEU A 72 2.59 12.13 -0.17
N GLY A 73 1.84 13.16 -0.57
CA GLY A 73 1.41 14.22 0.33
C GLY A 73 0.40 13.73 1.36
N GLU A 74 -0.37 14.67 1.89
CA GLU A 74 -1.39 14.38 2.87
C GLU A 74 -2.47 13.43 2.31
N ARG A 75 -2.92 12.50 3.16
CA ARG A 75 -3.95 11.52 2.79
C ARG A 75 -4.77 11.13 3.99
N VAL A 76 -6.04 10.81 3.75
CA VAL A 76 -6.94 10.25 4.75
C VAL A 76 -7.44 8.90 4.27
N ASN A 77 -7.31 7.87 5.11
CA ASN A 77 -7.95 6.59 4.89
C ASN A 77 -9.36 6.64 5.48
N VAL A 78 -10.38 6.66 4.64
CA VAL A 78 -11.77 6.89 5.07
C VAL A 78 -12.45 5.59 5.44
N ASN A 79 -12.52 5.27 6.72
CA ASN A 79 -13.18 4.04 7.22
C ASN A 79 -14.31 4.32 8.21
N THR A 80 -14.33 5.52 8.81
CA THR A 80 -15.29 5.95 9.84
C THR A 80 -15.91 7.29 9.46
N SER A 81 -17.02 7.66 10.11
CA SER A 81 -17.65 8.98 9.91
C SER A 81 -16.71 10.14 10.25
N GLU A 82 -15.87 9.99 11.28
CA GLU A 82 -14.87 11.01 11.65
C GLU A 82 -13.78 11.16 10.58
N ASP A 83 -13.42 10.07 9.87
CA ASP A 83 -12.51 10.19 8.72
C ASP A 83 -13.14 10.97 7.56
N VAL A 84 -14.47 10.91 7.40
CA VAL A 84 -15.18 11.69 6.37
C VAL A 84 -15.10 13.18 6.67
N GLU A 85 -15.30 13.58 7.93
CA GLU A 85 -15.18 14.97 8.37
C GLU A 85 -13.77 15.50 8.09
N ARG A 86 -12.75 14.75 8.52
CA ARG A 86 -11.34 15.09 8.29
C ARG A 86 -10.99 15.20 6.80
N ALA A 87 -11.44 14.25 5.98
CA ALA A 87 -11.24 14.32 4.54
C ALA A 87 -11.95 15.54 3.91
N SER A 88 -13.12 15.90 4.43
CA SER A 88 -13.88 17.06 3.95
C SER A 88 -13.21 18.39 4.32
N GLU A 89 -12.53 18.47 5.46
CA GLU A 89 -11.73 19.64 5.86
C GLU A 89 -10.53 19.84 4.91
N LEU A 90 -9.76 18.79 4.66
CA LEU A 90 -8.61 18.83 3.75
C LEU A 90 -8.97 19.33 2.35
N VAL A 91 -10.06 18.82 1.78
CA VAL A 91 -10.53 19.24 0.44
C VAL A 91 -10.91 20.73 0.43
N ARG A 92 -11.49 21.25 1.53
CA ARG A 92 -11.86 22.67 1.65
C ARG A 92 -10.64 23.56 1.79
N GLU A 93 -9.63 23.14 2.57
CA GLU A 93 -8.37 23.88 2.73
C GLU A 93 -7.60 23.99 1.42
N GLU A 94 -7.50 22.91 0.64
CA GLU A 94 -6.90 22.97 -0.71
C GLU A 94 -7.65 23.91 -1.64
N SER A 95 -8.99 23.89 -1.59
CA SER A 95 -9.84 24.76 -2.41
C SER A 95 -9.72 26.25 -2.04
N GLY A 96 -9.37 26.56 -0.79
CA GLY A 96 -9.20 27.94 -0.29
C GLY A 96 -7.80 28.52 -0.51
N THR A 97 -6.80 27.68 -0.77
CA THR A 97 -5.38 28.09 -0.94
C THR A 97 -5.05 28.43 -2.41
N GLY A 98 -6.03 28.34 -3.30
CA GLY A 98 -5.91 28.65 -4.74
C GLY A 98 -6.34 30.07 -5.16
N SER A 99 -6.49 31.02 -4.23
CA SER A 99 -6.91 32.40 -4.54
C SER A 99 -5.89 33.46 -4.16
#